data_AF-A0A058ZWJ4-F1
#
_entry.id   AF-A0A058ZWJ4-F1
#
_cell.length_a   1.000
_cell.length_b   1.000
_cell.length_c   1.000
_cell.angle_alpha   90.00
_cell.angle_beta   90.00
_cell.angle_gamma   90.00
#
_symmetry.space_group_name_H-M   'P 1'
#
loop_
_entity.id
_entity.type
_entity.pdbx_description
1 polymer ?
#
loop_
_entity_poly.entity_id
_entity_poly.type
_entity_poly.pdbx_seq_one_letter_code
_entity_poly.pdbx_strand_id
1 'polypeptide(L)'
;ADEAISCFHGSKTQYGFPRFLSLKEFKKRSNGYLHENSCTFGAEVFVIEPDKVKEESFTLIRYPQQNTFTLTIENWSTLGTDPQFIEFDCEKRKWKLLVYPKGDEAGNGKSLAVYLEVQRLTEKMQVYADFNLRVLDQLKGKHEEKQFERWLSASHPQVGDANFMPLKDLKKSKKGFVQNDTLVVEVQIRIVSGPGIAPSKPGPRVAPSKPGLGVAPLKLGLGIVPSKRGPRVAPSKPGPGVVPSQL
;
A
#
# COMPACT_ATOMS: atom_id res chain seq x y z
N ALA A 1 33.82 -4.33 -10.27
CA ALA A 1 33.14 -4.19 -8.98
C ALA A 1 31.72 -4.64 -9.22
N ASP A 2 31.24 -5.64 -8.48
CA ASP A 2 29.84 -6.05 -8.55
C ASP A 2 28.97 -4.83 -8.24
N GLU A 3 28.10 -4.44 -9.17
CA GLU A 3 27.10 -3.39 -8.94
C GLU A 3 26.08 -3.92 -7.93
N ALA A 4 26.32 -3.66 -6.65
CA ALA A 4 25.39 -3.99 -5.58
C ALA A 4 24.10 -3.21 -5.77
N ILE A 5 23.04 -3.91 -6.19
CA ILE A 5 21.69 -3.37 -6.30
C ILE A 5 21.28 -2.79 -4.94
N SER A 6 20.84 -1.54 -4.97
CA SER A 6 20.49 -0.75 -3.78
C SER A 6 19.00 -0.42 -3.79
N CYS A 7 18.23 -0.97 -2.84
CA CYS A 7 16.77 -0.81 -2.79
C CYS A 7 16.33 0.30 -1.82
N PHE A 8 15.51 1.23 -2.30
CA PHE A 8 14.84 2.20 -1.42
C PHE A 8 13.73 1.53 -0.59
N HIS A 9 13.60 1.88 0.68
CA HIS A 9 12.45 1.49 1.52
C HIS A 9 12.14 2.61 2.53
N GLY A 10 11.02 2.51 3.27
CA GLY A 10 10.55 3.60 4.14
C GLY A 10 11.56 4.12 5.18
N SER A 11 12.46 3.26 5.64
CA SER A 11 13.58 3.60 6.55
C SER A 11 14.92 3.84 5.85
N LYS A 12 14.99 3.72 4.51
CA LYS A 12 16.19 3.99 3.71
C LYS A 12 15.83 4.70 2.41
N THR A 13 15.75 6.02 2.53
CA THR A 13 15.31 6.93 1.45
C THR A 13 16.47 7.58 0.70
N GLN A 14 17.72 7.32 1.08
CA GLN A 14 18.90 7.98 0.51
C GLN A 14 20.00 6.97 0.17
N TYR A 15 20.57 7.12 -1.02
CA TYR A 15 21.73 6.38 -1.51
C TYR A 15 22.72 7.36 -2.14
N GLY A 16 24.01 7.15 -1.88
CA GLY A 16 25.06 7.98 -2.42
C GLY A 16 26.39 7.73 -1.72
N PHE A 17 27.38 8.56 -2.05
CA PHE A 17 28.70 8.51 -1.44
C PHE A 17 28.83 9.67 -0.46
N PRO A 18 28.92 9.43 0.87
CA PRO A 18 29.02 10.50 1.86
C PRO A 18 30.28 11.36 1.70
N ARG A 19 31.29 10.87 0.97
CA ARG A 19 32.50 11.61 0.59
C ARG A 19 32.77 11.45 -0.91
N PHE A 20 31.86 11.97 -1.72
CA PHE A 20 31.93 11.86 -3.18
C PHE A 20 33.09 12.63 -3.80
N LEU A 21 33.27 13.90 -3.40
CA LEU A 21 34.30 14.78 -3.95
C LEU A 21 34.80 15.74 -2.86
N SER A 22 36.11 15.97 -2.78
CA SER A 22 36.65 16.91 -1.80
C SER A 22 36.31 18.36 -2.18
N LEU A 23 36.07 19.20 -1.18
CA LEU A 23 35.80 20.64 -1.43
C LEU A 23 36.97 21.33 -2.13
N LYS A 24 38.21 20.87 -1.90
CA LYS A 24 39.41 21.39 -2.55
C LYS A 24 39.39 21.13 -4.06
N GLU A 25 39.00 19.92 -4.47
CA GLU A 25 38.90 19.55 -5.88
C GLU A 25 37.66 20.14 -6.55
N PHE A 26 36.54 20.20 -5.83
CA PHE A 26 35.30 20.82 -6.32
C PHE A 26 35.48 22.30 -6.65
N LYS A 27 36.19 23.05 -5.79
CA LYS A 27 36.45 24.48 -5.99
C LYS A 27 37.59 24.79 -6.98
N LYS A 28 38.37 23.78 -7.39
CA LYS A 28 39.49 23.97 -8.30
C LYS A 28 38.96 24.23 -9.72
N ARG A 29 39.07 25.47 -10.20
CA ARG A 29 38.55 25.89 -11.52
C ARG A 29 39.01 24.99 -12.69
N SER A 30 40.24 24.47 -12.64
CA SER A 30 40.77 23.58 -13.68
C SER A 30 40.02 22.25 -13.82
N ASN A 31 39.26 21.85 -12.80
CA ASN A 31 38.54 20.58 -12.80
C ASN A 31 37.13 20.70 -13.39
N GLY A 32 36.64 21.92 -13.66
CA GLY A 32 35.37 22.15 -14.36
C GLY A 32 34.09 21.83 -13.57
N TYR A 33 34.17 21.38 -12.31
CA TYR A 33 32.99 21.04 -11.50
C TYR A 33 32.13 22.24 -11.09
N LEU A 34 32.76 23.41 -10.92
CA LEU A 34 32.13 24.65 -10.48
C LEU A 34 32.40 25.74 -11.51
N HIS A 35 31.35 26.16 -12.23
CA HIS A 35 31.39 27.20 -13.24
C HIS A 35 30.41 28.32 -12.87
N GLU A 36 30.88 29.56 -12.74
CA GLU A 36 30.04 30.72 -12.40
C GLU A 36 29.14 30.50 -11.16
N ASN A 37 29.70 29.89 -10.11
CA ASN A 37 28.98 29.49 -8.88
C ASN A 37 27.87 28.44 -9.08
N SER A 38 27.79 27.81 -10.25
CA SER A 38 26.86 26.72 -10.56
C SER A 38 27.61 25.40 -10.75
N CYS A 39 26.97 24.29 -10.41
CA CYS A 39 27.45 22.94 -10.67
C CYS A 39 26.27 22.06 -11.08
N THR A 40 26.52 21.07 -11.93
CA THR A 40 25.50 20.15 -12.44
C THR A 40 25.87 18.73 -12.04
N PHE A 41 24.88 18.00 -11.50
CA PHE A 41 25.02 16.59 -11.17
C PHE A 41 24.05 15.77 -12.02
N GLY A 42 24.52 14.64 -12.55
CA GLY A 42 23.68 13.64 -13.19
C GLY A 42 23.54 12.41 -12.30
N ALA A 43 22.34 11.84 -12.24
CA ALA A 43 22.09 10.54 -11.62
C ALA A 43 21.38 9.64 -12.64
N GLU A 44 21.94 8.46 -12.88
CA GLU A 44 21.26 7.43 -13.65
C GLU A 44 20.47 6.55 -12.68
N VAL A 45 19.17 6.47 -12.91
CA VAL A 45 18.27 5.64 -12.11
C VAL A 45 17.73 4.53 -13.02
N PHE A 46 18.12 3.31 -12.73
CA PHE A 46 17.55 2.13 -13.38
C PHE A 46 16.43 1.60 -12.49
N VAL A 47 15.21 1.61 -13.00
CA VAL A 47 14.11 0.88 -12.35
C VAL A 47 14.31 -0.59 -12.70
N ILE A 48 14.77 -1.37 -11.72
CA ILE A 48 14.82 -2.82 -11.85
C ILE A 48 13.41 -3.32 -11.54
N GLU A 49 12.64 -3.57 -12.59
CA GLU A 49 11.40 -4.33 -12.47
C GLU A 49 11.80 -5.78 -12.20
N PRO A 50 11.52 -6.34 -11.00
CA PRO A 50 11.82 -7.74 -10.77
C PRO A 50 10.97 -8.59 -11.71
N ASP A 51 11.61 -9.43 -12.54
CA ASP A 51 10.94 -10.28 -13.53
C ASP A 51 9.83 -11.18 -12.95
N LYS A 52 9.79 -11.36 -11.61
CA LYS A 52 8.86 -12.26 -10.91
C LYS A 52 8.48 -11.84 -9.47
N VAL A 53 8.54 -10.57 -9.09
CA VAL A 53 7.84 -10.16 -7.84
C VAL A 53 6.46 -9.64 -8.25
N LYS A 54 5.44 -10.48 -8.07
CA LYS A 54 4.06 -10.00 -7.95
C LYS A 54 3.98 -9.20 -6.65
N GLU A 55 4.52 -8.01 -6.65
CA GLU A 55 4.33 -7.07 -5.55
C GLU A 55 2.89 -6.58 -5.70
N GLU A 56 1.98 -7.16 -4.91
CA GLU A 56 0.64 -6.63 -4.78
C GLU A 56 0.74 -5.32 -4.00
N SER A 57 1.07 -4.23 -4.71
CA SER A 57 0.99 -2.89 -4.14
C SER A 57 -0.48 -2.60 -3.85
N PHE A 58 -0.81 -2.26 -2.61
CA PHE A 58 -2.15 -1.83 -2.22
C PHE A 58 -2.13 -0.33 -1.95
N THR A 59 -3.27 0.33 -2.15
CA THR A 59 -3.44 1.72 -1.71
C THR A 59 -4.22 1.74 -0.42
N LEU A 60 -3.78 2.56 0.54
CA LEU A 60 -4.55 2.81 1.76
C LEU A 60 -5.55 3.92 1.48
N ILE A 61 -6.83 3.56 1.47
CA ILE A 61 -7.93 4.51 1.27
C ILE A 61 -8.36 4.98 2.65
N ARG A 62 -8.03 6.23 2.96
CA ARG A 62 -8.43 6.89 4.21
C ARG A 62 -9.81 7.51 4.01
N TYR A 63 -10.69 7.29 4.97
CA TYR A 63 -12.07 7.77 5.01
C TYR A 63 -12.81 7.52 3.68
N PRO A 64 -13.16 6.25 3.39
CA PRO A 64 -13.99 5.87 2.24
C PRO A 64 -15.20 6.79 2.06
N GLN A 65 -15.64 6.96 0.81
CA GLN A 65 -16.77 7.85 0.46
C GLN A 65 -18.03 7.53 1.29
N GLN A 66 -18.33 6.25 1.45
CA GLN A 66 -19.27 5.74 2.42
C GLN A 66 -18.49 4.91 3.43
N ASN A 67 -18.34 5.44 4.65
CA ASN A 67 -17.52 4.83 5.70
C ASN A 67 -18.33 4.31 6.88
N THR A 68 -19.61 4.62 6.96
CA THR A 68 -20.48 4.21 8.07
C THR A 68 -21.60 3.30 7.56
N PHE A 69 -21.79 2.18 8.25
CA PHE A 69 -22.81 1.19 7.92
C PHE A 69 -23.53 0.74 9.19
N THR A 70 -24.86 0.66 9.15
CA THR A 70 -25.71 0.50 10.34
C THR A 70 -26.64 -0.70 10.20
N LEU A 71 -26.58 -1.60 11.19
CA LEU A 71 -27.51 -2.72 11.38
C LEU A 71 -28.52 -2.33 12.47
N THR A 72 -29.80 -2.28 12.10
CA THR A 72 -30.92 -2.10 13.03
C THR A 72 -31.57 -3.45 13.28
N ILE A 73 -31.66 -3.85 14.55
CA ILE A 73 -32.20 -5.14 14.98
C ILE A 73 -33.47 -4.85 15.78
N GLU A 74 -34.61 -5.13 15.16
CA GLU A 74 -35.94 -5.01 15.77
C GLU A 74 -36.31 -6.27 16.56
N ASN A 75 -37.38 -6.19 17.35
CA ASN A 75 -37.92 -7.30 18.15
C ASN A 75 -36.86 -7.94 19.07
N TRP A 76 -35.95 -7.12 19.61
CA TRP A 76 -34.78 -7.54 20.38
C TRP A 76 -35.12 -8.47 21.56
N SER A 77 -36.26 -8.22 22.21
CA SER A 77 -36.75 -9.00 23.34
C SER A 77 -37.07 -10.45 22.99
N THR A 78 -37.53 -10.70 21.76
CA THR A 78 -37.90 -12.03 21.26
C THR A 78 -36.76 -12.74 20.50
N LEU A 79 -35.68 -12.01 20.24
CA LEU A 79 -34.58 -12.49 19.41
C LEU A 79 -33.87 -13.68 20.04
N GLY A 80 -33.70 -14.73 19.24
CA GLY A 80 -33.04 -15.98 19.60
C GLY A 80 -31.51 -15.87 19.64
N THR A 81 -30.85 -17.01 19.42
CA THR A 81 -29.38 -17.12 19.39
C THR A 81 -28.78 -16.87 18.01
N ASP A 82 -29.61 -16.85 16.96
CA ASP A 82 -29.14 -16.73 15.59
C ASP A 82 -28.49 -15.35 15.33
N PRO A 83 -27.35 -15.32 14.62
CA PRO A 83 -26.67 -14.07 14.32
C PRO A 83 -27.51 -13.20 13.39
N GLN A 84 -27.50 -11.90 13.66
CA GLN A 84 -28.08 -10.87 12.79
C GLN A 84 -26.95 -10.22 12.00
N PHE A 85 -27.21 -9.84 10.75
CA PHE A 85 -26.20 -9.18 9.94
C PHE A 85 -26.78 -8.28 8.85
N ILE A 86 -25.95 -7.34 8.40
CA ILE A 86 -26.10 -6.67 7.11
C ILE A 86 -24.90 -7.00 6.22
N GLU A 87 -25.12 -7.02 4.92
CA GLU A 87 -24.05 -6.98 3.93
C GLU A 87 -23.98 -5.61 3.28
N PHE A 88 -22.78 -5.14 3.00
CA PHE A 88 -22.55 -3.87 2.32
C PHE A 88 -21.26 -3.91 1.50
N ASP A 89 -21.16 -3.00 0.54
CA ASP A 89 -19.96 -2.82 -0.27
C ASP A 89 -19.17 -1.60 0.23
N CYS A 90 -17.87 -1.76 0.46
CA CYS A 90 -16.95 -0.67 0.79
C CYS A 90 -15.65 -0.88 0.02
N GLU A 91 -15.24 0.12 -0.76
CA GLU A 91 -14.04 0.09 -1.61
C GLU A 91 -13.91 -1.16 -2.48
N LYS A 92 -15.00 -1.51 -3.18
CA LYS A 92 -15.13 -2.66 -4.10
C LYS A 92 -15.00 -4.03 -3.42
N ARG A 93 -15.12 -4.08 -2.10
CA ARG A 93 -15.15 -5.32 -1.32
C ARG A 93 -16.50 -5.45 -0.65
N LYS A 94 -17.01 -6.68 -0.61
CA LYS A 94 -18.22 -7.01 0.14
C LYS A 94 -17.84 -7.31 1.58
N TRP A 95 -18.55 -6.70 2.51
CA TRP A 95 -18.37 -6.82 3.94
C TRP A 95 -19.66 -7.28 4.60
N LYS A 96 -19.54 -7.80 5.81
CA LYS A 96 -20.65 -8.19 6.66
C LYS A 96 -20.41 -7.67 8.07
N LEU A 97 -21.37 -6.93 8.62
CA LEU A 97 -21.42 -6.59 10.04
C LEU A 97 -22.29 -7.63 10.74
N LEU A 98 -21.69 -8.44 11.61
CA LEU A 98 -22.37 -9.53 12.32
C LEU A 98 -22.55 -9.18 13.80
N VAL A 99 -23.72 -9.51 14.32
CA VAL A 99 -24.09 -9.37 15.73
C VAL A 99 -24.64 -10.70 16.21
N TYR A 100 -24.06 -11.23 17.29
CA TYR A 100 -24.59 -12.40 18.00
C TYR A 100 -25.36 -11.90 19.22
N PRO A 101 -26.70 -11.87 19.18
CA PRO A 101 -27.51 -11.17 20.19
C PRO A 101 -27.35 -11.68 21.61
N LYS A 102 -27.08 -12.99 21.74
CA LYS A 102 -26.85 -13.67 23.01
C LYS A 102 -25.39 -14.05 23.22
N GLY A 103 -24.48 -13.58 22.36
CA GLY A 103 -23.08 -13.98 22.33
C GLY A 103 -22.83 -15.19 21.44
N ASP A 104 -21.55 -15.43 21.16
CA ASP A 104 -21.05 -16.61 20.48
C ASP A 104 -20.49 -17.62 21.51
N GLU A 105 -19.87 -18.70 21.01
CA GLU A 105 -19.24 -19.72 21.85
C GLU A 105 -18.15 -19.13 22.78
N ALA A 106 -17.39 -18.15 22.29
CA ALA A 106 -16.33 -17.50 23.06
C ALA A 106 -16.87 -16.56 24.15
N GLY A 107 -18.05 -15.96 23.96
CA GLY A 107 -18.70 -15.05 24.88
C GLY A 107 -19.47 -15.72 26.04
N ASN A 108 -19.47 -17.06 26.11
CA ASN A 108 -20.17 -17.85 27.15
C ASN A 108 -21.65 -17.48 27.35
N GLY A 109 -22.32 -16.95 26.33
CA GLY A 109 -23.73 -16.55 26.39
C GLY A 109 -24.04 -15.31 27.26
N LYS A 110 -23.03 -14.54 27.71
CA LYS A 110 -23.20 -13.45 28.70
C LYS A 110 -23.03 -12.06 28.13
N SER A 111 -22.48 -11.96 26.92
CA SER A 111 -22.16 -10.71 26.25
C SER A 111 -22.69 -10.74 24.83
N LEU A 112 -23.10 -9.59 24.32
CA LEU A 112 -23.25 -9.34 22.90
C LEU A 112 -21.88 -9.50 22.24
N ALA A 113 -21.82 -10.24 21.13
CA ALA A 113 -20.64 -10.27 20.28
C ALA A 113 -20.90 -9.50 18.99
N VAL A 114 -19.92 -8.71 18.55
CA VAL A 114 -20.02 -7.89 17.32
C VAL A 114 -18.73 -8.05 16.52
N TYR A 115 -18.89 -8.26 15.22
CA TYR A 115 -17.79 -8.55 14.31
C TYR A 115 -17.96 -7.87 12.95
N LEU A 116 -16.83 -7.55 12.33
CA LEU A 116 -16.74 -7.18 10.93
C LEU A 116 -16.04 -8.30 10.17
N GLU A 117 -16.64 -8.74 9.06
CA GLU A 117 -16.11 -9.79 8.19
C GLU A 117 -15.98 -9.28 6.75
N VAL A 118 -14.85 -9.57 6.11
CA VAL A 118 -14.65 -9.33 4.68
C VAL A 118 -14.92 -10.61 3.89
N GLN A 119 -15.72 -10.50 2.84
CA GLN A 119 -16.15 -11.63 2.02
C GLN A 119 -15.22 -11.86 0.83
N ARG A 120 -15.25 -13.09 0.29
CA ARG A 120 -14.65 -13.46 -1.01
C ARG A 120 -13.14 -13.22 -1.09
N LEU A 121 -12.41 -13.42 0.01
CA LEU A 121 -10.94 -13.44 -0.03
C LEU A 121 -10.45 -14.78 -0.61
N THR A 122 -9.50 -14.69 -1.55
CA THR A 122 -8.72 -15.87 -1.96
C THR A 122 -7.53 -16.05 -1.02
N GLU A 123 -6.91 -17.23 -1.01
CA GLU A 123 -5.80 -17.59 -0.10
C GLU A 123 -4.62 -16.60 -0.13
N LYS A 124 -4.42 -15.92 -1.26
CA LYS A 124 -3.31 -14.97 -1.47
C LYS A 124 -3.69 -13.52 -1.12
N MET A 125 -4.97 -13.24 -0.92
CA MET A 125 -5.46 -11.88 -0.65
C MET A 125 -5.40 -11.56 0.83
N GLN A 126 -4.93 -10.34 1.12
CA GLN A 126 -5.06 -9.72 2.43
C GLN A 126 -5.71 -8.35 2.30
N VAL A 127 -6.45 -7.96 3.34
CA VAL A 127 -7.13 -6.67 3.43
C VAL A 127 -6.81 -6.04 4.77
N TYR A 128 -6.18 -4.88 4.75
CA TYR A 128 -6.04 -4.07 5.93
C TYR A 128 -7.32 -3.27 6.17
N ALA A 129 -7.76 -3.19 7.41
CA ALA A 129 -8.82 -2.30 7.85
C ALA A 129 -8.52 -1.69 9.23
N ASP A 130 -8.74 -0.38 9.34
CA ASP A 130 -8.88 0.37 10.61
C ASP A 130 -10.33 0.84 10.69
N PHE A 131 -11.05 0.42 11.73
CA PHE A 131 -12.46 0.71 11.90
C PHE A 131 -12.87 0.72 13.37
N ASN A 132 -14.06 1.26 13.62
CA ASN A 132 -14.67 1.31 14.94
C ASN A 132 -16.01 0.60 14.90
N LEU A 133 -16.22 -0.37 15.79
CA LEU A 133 -17.53 -1.01 16.00
C LEU A 133 -18.23 -0.30 17.14
N ARG A 134 -19.54 -0.04 17.00
CA ARG A 134 -20.32 0.74 17.96
C ARG A 134 -21.68 0.12 18.21
N VAL A 135 -22.08 0.04 19.48
CA VAL A 135 -23.47 -0.15 19.89
C VAL A 135 -23.99 1.22 20.31
N LEU A 136 -25.03 1.69 19.61
CA LEU A 136 -25.48 3.07 19.77
C LEU A 136 -26.39 3.22 20.99
N ASP A 137 -26.00 4.07 21.93
CA ASP A 137 -26.94 4.70 22.88
C ASP A 137 -27.85 5.68 22.12
N GLN A 138 -29.15 5.38 22.11
CA GLN A 138 -30.19 6.10 21.38
C GLN A 138 -30.80 7.26 22.20
N LEU A 139 -30.37 7.48 23.44
CA LEU A 139 -30.88 8.53 24.32
C LEU A 139 -29.88 9.66 24.56
N LYS A 140 -28.63 9.33 24.88
CA LYS A 140 -27.62 10.33 25.32
C LYS A 140 -26.42 10.43 24.38
N GLY A 141 -26.37 9.61 23.33
CA GLY A 141 -25.24 9.54 22.40
C GLY A 141 -23.97 8.96 23.00
N LYS A 142 -24.03 8.36 24.21
CA LYS A 142 -22.86 7.70 24.82
C LYS A 142 -22.78 6.25 24.36
N HIS A 143 -22.27 6.06 23.14
CA HIS A 143 -22.13 4.75 22.52
C HIS A 143 -21.09 3.89 23.26
N GLU A 144 -21.24 2.56 23.14
CA GLU A 144 -20.17 1.63 23.48
C GLU A 144 -19.41 1.32 22.20
N GLU A 145 -18.11 1.57 22.19
CA GLU A 145 -17.31 1.50 20.97
C GLU A 145 -15.95 0.84 21.20
N LYS A 146 -15.47 0.11 20.19
CA LYS A 146 -14.16 -0.55 20.20
C LYS A 146 -13.50 -0.38 18.84
N GLN A 147 -12.27 0.13 18.85
CA GLN A 147 -11.47 0.32 17.65
C GLN A 147 -10.65 -0.94 17.35
N PHE A 148 -10.53 -1.25 16.07
CA PHE A 148 -9.79 -2.39 15.55
C PHE A 148 -8.89 -1.94 14.39
N GLU A 149 -7.68 -2.48 14.36
CA GLU A 149 -6.72 -2.30 13.28
C GLU A 149 -6.10 -3.65 12.95
N ARG A 150 -6.47 -4.24 11.80
CA ARG A 150 -6.07 -5.61 11.45
C ARG A 150 -5.90 -5.85 9.96
N TRP A 151 -5.02 -6.81 9.66
CA TRP A 151 -4.98 -7.51 8.38
C TRP A 151 -5.92 -8.71 8.42
N LEU A 152 -6.85 -8.77 7.48
CA LEU A 152 -7.81 -9.84 7.26
C LEU A 152 -7.36 -10.70 6.08
N SER A 153 -7.51 -12.00 6.18
CA SER A 153 -7.12 -12.97 5.14
C SER A 153 -8.20 -14.04 4.98
N ALA A 154 -8.08 -14.92 3.98
CA ALA A 154 -9.02 -16.04 3.85
C ALA A 154 -9.06 -16.97 5.08
N SER A 155 -7.94 -17.09 5.82
CA SER A 155 -7.89 -17.88 7.05
C SER A 155 -8.44 -17.15 8.28
N HIS A 156 -8.47 -15.82 8.25
CA HIS A 156 -8.98 -14.98 9.33
C HIS A 156 -9.74 -13.80 8.71
N PRO A 157 -10.95 -14.03 8.15
CA PRO A 157 -11.70 -13.01 7.41
C PRO A 157 -12.47 -12.06 8.32
N GLN A 158 -12.51 -12.35 9.62
CA GLN A 158 -13.37 -11.69 10.60
C GLN A 158 -12.54 -11.18 11.79
N VAL A 159 -12.96 -10.03 12.31
CA VAL A 159 -12.38 -9.38 13.49
C VAL A 159 -13.48 -8.70 14.29
N GLY A 160 -13.39 -8.74 15.61
CA GLY A 160 -14.38 -8.14 16.51
C GLY A 160 -14.14 -8.57 17.94
N ASP A 161 -15.20 -8.61 18.75
CA ASP A 161 -15.10 -8.97 20.16
C ASP A 161 -16.30 -9.81 20.61
N ALA A 162 -16.02 -11.02 21.07
CA ALA A 162 -16.97 -11.95 21.71
C ALA A 162 -17.62 -11.36 22.98
N ASN A 163 -16.89 -10.46 23.65
CA ASN A 163 -17.32 -9.76 24.86
C ASN A 163 -17.53 -8.27 24.59
N PHE A 164 -18.13 -7.93 23.45
CA PHE A 164 -18.33 -6.55 23.03
C PHE A 164 -19.07 -5.74 24.11
N MET A 165 -20.24 -6.20 24.55
CA MET A 165 -21.02 -5.56 25.62
C MET A 165 -21.76 -6.59 26.48
N PRO A 166 -21.74 -6.50 27.82
CA PRO A 166 -22.52 -7.39 28.68
C PRO A 166 -24.03 -7.28 28.42
N LEU A 167 -24.74 -8.41 28.28
CA LEU A 167 -26.20 -8.40 28.04
C LEU A 167 -26.99 -7.73 29.18
N LYS A 168 -26.47 -7.79 30.41
CA LYS A 168 -27.04 -7.09 31.58
C LYS A 168 -27.11 -5.57 31.40
N ASP A 169 -26.22 -5.00 30.58
CA ASP A 169 -26.17 -3.57 30.34
C ASP A 169 -27.11 -3.14 29.23
N LEU A 170 -27.33 -3.99 28.22
CA LEU A 170 -28.38 -3.81 27.21
C LEU A 170 -29.79 -3.79 27.84
N LYS A 171 -30.02 -4.60 28.88
CA LYS A 171 -31.31 -4.64 29.61
C LYS A 171 -31.59 -3.38 30.44
N LYS A 172 -30.60 -2.54 30.71
CA LYS A 172 -30.78 -1.33 31.52
C LYS A 172 -31.32 -0.20 30.65
N SER A 173 -32.63 -0.02 30.63
CA SER A 173 -33.31 1.06 29.87
C SER A 173 -32.66 2.45 30.05
N LYS A 174 -32.20 2.80 31.27
CA LYS A 174 -31.49 4.08 31.55
C LYS A 174 -30.17 4.28 30.78
N LYS A 175 -29.59 3.22 30.22
CA LYS A 175 -28.38 3.27 29.37
C LYS A 175 -28.70 3.54 27.89
N GLY A 176 -29.95 3.43 27.45
CA GLY A 176 -30.37 3.89 26.12
C GLY A 176 -29.99 3.00 24.93
N PHE A 177 -29.33 1.86 25.11
CA PHE A 177 -28.87 1.02 24.00
C PHE A 177 -30.00 0.29 23.25
N VAL A 178 -31.01 -0.20 23.99
CA VAL A 178 -32.22 -0.77 23.41
C VAL A 178 -33.37 0.20 23.67
N GLN A 179 -34.00 0.71 22.62
CA GLN A 179 -35.17 1.59 22.68
C GLN A 179 -36.22 1.06 21.72
N ASN A 180 -37.50 1.08 22.13
CA ASN A 180 -38.61 0.54 21.32
C ASN A 180 -38.32 -0.87 20.79
N ASP A 181 -37.80 -1.72 21.67
CA ASP A 181 -37.36 -3.09 21.37
C ASP A 181 -36.36 -3.22 20.20
N THR A 182 -35.59 -2.16 19.96
CA THR A 182 -34.66 -2.06 18.84
C THR A 182 -33.25 -1.78 19.33
N LEU A 183 -32.28 -2.56 18.85
CA LEU A 183 -30.85 -2.35 19.04
C LEU A 183 -30.24 -1.82 17.74
N VAL A 184 -29.37 -0.82 17.82
CA VAL A 184 -28.66 -0.27 16.66
C VAL A 184 -27.16 -0.48 16.82
N VAL A 185 -26.57 -1.17 15.85
CA VAL A 185 -25.14 -1.47 15.79
C VAL A 185 -24.55 -0.87 14.53
N GLU A 186 -23.36 -0.33 14.62
CA GLU A 186 -22.75 0.43 13.54
C GLU A 186 -21.26 0.09 13.41
N VAL A 187 -20.74 0.17 12.18
CA VAL A 187 -19.32 0.15 11.89
C VAL A 187 -18.92 1.43 11.16
N GLN A 188 -17.83 2.05 11.63
CA GLN A 188 -17.21 3.21 10.99
C GLN A 188 -15.81 2.83 10.51
N ILE A 189 -15.63 2.70 9.20
CA ILE A 189 -14.37 2.33 8.54
C ILE A 189 -13.52 3.59 8.32
N ARG A 190 -12.36 3.67 8.98
CA ARG A 190 -11.44 4.81 8.86
C ARG A 190 -10.43 4.61 7.74
N ILE A 191 -9.89 3.40 7.61
CA ILE A 191 -8.92 3.06 6.56
C ILE A 191 -9.23 1.66 6.05
N VAL A 192 -9.13 1.47 4.73
CA VAL A 192 -9.17 0.14 4.12
C VAL A 192 -8.14 0.06 2.99
N SER A 193 -7.50 -1.10 2.83
CA SER A 193 -6.64 -1.33 1.67
C SER A 193 -7.49 -1.60 0.43
N GLY A 194 -7.34 -0.76 -0.59
CA GLY A 194 -7.90 -0.97 -1.92
C GLY A 194 -7.25 -2.17 -2.62
N PRO A 195 -7.93 -2.79 -3.60
CA PRO A 195 -7.31 -3.80 -4.45
C PRO A 195 -6.09 -3.21 -5.16
N GLY A 196 -4.98 -3.96 -5.17
CA GLY A 196 -3.77 -3.52 -5.84
C GLY A 196 -4.00 -3.33 -7.33
N ILE A 197 -3.81 -2.11 -7.81
CA ILE A 197 -3.82 -1.84 -9.25
C ILE A 197 -2.46 -2.28 -9.76
N ALA A 198 -2.37 -3.48 -10.33
CA ALA A 198 -1.30 -3.75 -11.28
C ALA A 198 -1.47 -2.72 -12.42
N PRO A 199 -0.46 -1.89 -12.76
CA PRO A 199 -0.56 -1.03 -13.92
C PRO A 199 -0.83 -1.93 -15.14
N SER A 200 -2.01 -1.81 -15.71
CA SER A 200 -2.48 -2.72 -16.76
C SER A 200 -1.70 -2.57 -18.06
N LYS A 201 -0.88 -1.53 -18.19
CA LYS A 201 0.09 -1.30 -19.26
C LYS A 201 1.27 -0.49 -18.71
N PRO A 202 2.52 -0.75 -19.14
CA PRO A 202 3.60 0.21 -18.95
C PRO A 202 3.13 1.56 -19.48
N GLY A 203 3.23 2.61 -18.66
CA GLY A 203 3.00 3.98 -19.12
C GLY A 203 3.95 4.32 -20.28
N PRO A 204 3.62 5.30 -21.13
CA PRO A 204 4.49 5.68 -22.24
C PRO A 204 5.90 6.00 -21.70
N ARG A 205 6.92 5.33 -22.25
CA ARG A 205 8.33 5.64 -21.98
C ARG A 205 8.54 7.13 -22.23
N VAL A 206 8.91 7.86 -21.19
CA VAL A 206 9.49 9.19 -21.35
C VAL A 206 10.97 8.98 -21.69
N ALA A 207 11.27 8.85 -22.98
CA ALA A 207 12.63 9.01 -23.45
C ALA A 207 12.97 10.51 -23.43
N PRO A 208 14.13 10.93 -22.90
CA PRO A 208 14.60 12.31 -23.04
C PRO A 208 14.61 12.68 -24.52
N SER A 209 13.94 13.77 -24.86
CA SER A 209 13.73 14.20 -26.26
C SER A 209 15.00 14.71 -26.95
N LYS A 210 16.14 14.77 -26.25
CA LYS A 210 17.43 15.19 -26.82
C LYS A 210 18.59 14.42 -26.18
N PRO A 211 19.54 13.89 -26.97
CA PRO A 211 20.82 13.43 -26.44
C PRO A 211 21.59 14.63 -25.90
N GLY A 212 21.85 14.64 -24.59
CA GLY A 212 22.86 15.51 -24.00
C GLY A 212 24.25 15.06 -24.44
N LEU A 213 25.16 16.02 -24.66
CA LEU A 213 26.54 15.74 -25.01
C LEU A 213 27.24 14.91 -23.92
N GLY A 214 27.48 13.63 -24.23
CA GLY A 214 28.66 12.86 -23.87
C GLY A 214 28.80 12.39 -22.41
N VAL A 215 28.76 11.07 -22.22
CA VAL A 215 29.86 10.29 -21.61
C VAL A 215 29.86 8.91 -22.29
N ALA A 216 30.95 8.52 -22.94
CA ALA A 216 31.13 7.16 -23.47
C ALA A 216 31.61 6.24 -22.33
N PRO A 217 31.03 5.04 -22.12
CA PRO A 217 31.58 4.09 -21.16
C PRO A 217 32.86 3.45 -21.71
N LEU A 218 33.93 3.53 -20.95
CA LEU A 218 35.18 2.80 -21.15
C LEU A 218 35.01 1.38 -20.61
N LYS A 219 34.52 0.44 -21.43
CA LYS A 219 34.97 -0.98 -21.54
C LYS A 219 34.02 -1.82 -22.41
N LEU A 220 34.61 -2.63 -23.29
CA LEU A 220 33.93 -3.63 -24.12
C LEU A 220 33.34 -4.75 -23.24
N GLY A 221 32.04 -4.99 -23.39
CA GLY A 221 31.33 -6.19 -22.94
C GLY A 221 30.24 -6.54 -23.96
N LEU A 222 30.27 -7.78 -24.44
CA LEU A 222 29.47 -8.45 -25.47
C LEU A 222 28.09 -7.85 -25.88
N GLY A 223 28.09 -7.19 -27.05
CA GLY A 223 27.23 -7.52 -28.20
C GLY A 223 25.72 -7.23 -28.15
N ILE A 224 25.30 -6.08 -28.70
CA ILE A 224 24.11 -5.99 -29.58
C ILE A 224 24.49 -5.17 -30.81
N VAL A 225 24.38 -5.78 -31.98
CA VAL A 225 24.67 -5.17 -33.29
C VAL A 225 23.52 -4.22 -33.67
N PRO A 226 23.79 -2.94 -34.01
CA PRO A 226 22.77 -2.06 -34.59
C PRO A 226 22.50 -2.48 -36.05
N SER A 227 21.23 -2.65 -36.40
CA SER A 227 20.78 -3.08 -37.73
C SER A 227 20.86 -2.01 -38.83
N LYS A 228 21.39 -0.81 -38.54
CA LYS A 228 21.61 0.24 -39.55
C LYS A 228 22.92 0.99 -39.35
N ARG A 229 23.64 1.15 -40.47
CA ARG A 229 24.93 1.84 -40.59
C ARG A 229 24.68 3.37 -40.54
N GLY A 230 25.16 4.05 -39.50
CA GLY A 230 25.18 5.51 -39.42
C GLY A 230 26.38 6.12 -40.16
N PRO A 231 26.38 7.44 -40.47
CA PRO A 231 27.42 8.07 -41.27
C PRO A 231 28.78 8.04 -40.56
N ARG A 232 29.83 7.72 -41.32
CA ARG A 232 31.23 7.86 -40.87
C ARG A 232 31.55 9.34 -40.65
N VAL A 233 32.26 9.65 -39.57
CA VAL A 233 33.16 10.80 -39.53
C VAL A 233 34.56 10.25 -39.32
N ALA A 234 35.42 10.46 -40.32
CA ALA A 234 36.83 10.08 -40.30
C ALA A 234 37.62 11.08 -39.42
N PRO A 235 38.73 10.65 -38.78
CA PRO A 235 39.65 11.57 -38.11
C PRO A 235 40.40 12.42 -39.13
N SER A 236 40.62 13.69 -38.79
CA SER A 236 41.20 14.72 -39.68
C SER A 236 42.73 14.73 -39.75
N LYS A 237 43.47 13.78 -39.16
CA LYS A 237 44.93 13.63 -39.36
C LYS A 237 45.40 12.16 -39.23
N PRO A 238 46.31 11.69 -40.11
CA PRO A 238 46.86 10.33 -40.04
C PRO A 238 47.99 10.23 -39.01
N GLY A 239 47.92 9.24 -38.12
CA GLY A 239 49.06 8.78 -37.32
C GLY A 239 49.79 7.63 -38.04
N PRO A 240 51.11 7.47 -37.85
CA PRO A 240 51.92 6.53 -38.62
C PRO A 240 51.45 5.09 -38.44
N GLY A 241 51.24 4.42 -39.58
CA GLY A 241 50.78 3.03 -39.64
C GLY A 241 51.85 2.05 -39.19
N VAL A 242 51.39 0.93 -38.63
CA VAL A 242 52.16 -0.31 -38.57
C VAL A 242 51.39 -1.35 -39.38
N VAL A 243 52.00 -1.78 -40.47
CA VAL A 243 51.55 -2.88 -41.34
C VAL A 243 51.75 -4.19 -40.59
N PRO A 244 50.79 -5.14 -40.59
CA PRO A 244 51.05 -6.49 -40.14
C PRO A 244 51.89 -7.23 -41.19
N SER A 245 53.03 -7.77 -40.78
CA SER A 245 53.75 -8.79 -41.55
C SER A 245 52.91 -10.07 -41.63
N GLN A 246 52.73 -10.56 -42.86
CA GLN A 246 52.21 -11.88 -43.22
C GLN A 246 53.09 -12.97 -42.57
N LEU A 247 52.64 -14.20 -42.25
CA LEU A 247 51.72 -15.14 -42.91
C LEU A 247 50.96 -15.94 -41.86
#